data_AF-A0A8T5A9R7-F1
#
_entry.id   AF-A0A8T5A9R7-F1
#
_cell.length_a   1.000
_cell.length_b   1.000
_cell.length_c   1.000
_cell.angle_alpha   90.00
_cell.angle_beta   90.00
_cell.angle_gamma   90.00
#
_symmetry.space_group_name_H-M   'P 1'
#
loop_
_entity.id
_entity.type
_entity.pdbx_description
1 polymer ?
#
loop_
_entity_poly.entity_id
_entity_poly.type
_entity_poly.pdbx_seq_one_letter_code
_entity_poly.pdbx_strand_id
1 'polypeptide(L)'
;MEQEFSQVEGPMERLIHNGVLIPPKYEAKGLRVWVRGVEVRLTPEQEEMAVAWARKIGTPYVEDPVFAGNFHRDFSKKLGIEVKPGDVDYSEILREVMREREYRASLTREERKRLAEERRRIREERKELYGYA
;
A
#
# COMPACT_ATOMS: atom_id res chain seq x y z
N MET A 1 27.67 53.65 -21.01
CA MET A 1 28.47 53.44 -19.78
C MET A 1 27.49 52.87 -18.77
N GLU A 2 27.76 51.63 -18.39
CA GLU A 2 27.20 50.86 -17.27
C GLU A 2 25.68 50.62 -17.25
N GLN A 3 25.27 49.45 -17.75
CA GLN A 3 24.02 48.81 -17.32
C GLN A 3 24.30 48.12 -15.98
N GLU A 4 23.64 48.58 -14.93
CA GLU A 4 23.58 47.89 -13.64
C GLU A 4 22.82 46.57 -13.81
N PHE A 5 23.52 45.45 -13.61
CA PHE A 5 22.87 44.16 -13.48
C PHE A 5 22.18 44.08 -12.12
N SER A 6 20.86 44.22 -12.13
CA SER A 6 19.98 43.87 -11.01
C SER A 6 20.26 42.41 -10.58
N GLN A 7 20.65 42.24 -9.32
CA GLN A 7 20.73 40.93 -8.68
C GLN A 7 19.32 40.32 -8.67
N VAL A 8 19.10 39.30 -9.49
CA VAL A 8 17.92 38.46 -9.36
C VAL A 8 18.11 37.67 -8.06
N GLU A 9 17.34 38.02 -7.01
CA GLU A 9 17.27 37.21 -5.79
C GLU A 9 16.80 35.80 -6.18
N GLY A 10 17.74 34.85 -6.20
CA GLY A 10 17.47 33.46 -6.54
C GLY A 10 16.63 32.78 -5.47
N PRO A 11 15.82 31.76 -5.82
CA PRO A 11 14.97 31.08 -4.86
C PRO A 11 15.82 30.33 -3.82
N MET A 12 15.60 30.63 -2.54
CA MET A 12 16.05 29.92 -1.32
C MET A 12 17.54 29.49 -1.28
N GLU A 13 18.35 30.17 -0.46
CA GLU A 13 19.79 29.87 -0.33
C GLU A 13 20.10 28.49 0.30
N ARG A 14 19.26 28.01 1.24
CA ARG A 14 19.43 26.71 1.94
C ARG A 14 18.08 26.09 2.32
N LEU A 15 17.97 24.76 2.17
CA LEU A 15 16.81 23.94 2.54
C LEU A 15 17.31 22.72 3.33
N ILE A 16 16.80 22.49 4.54
CA ILE A 16 17.25 21.37 5.40
C ILE A 16 16.02 20.60 5.88
N HIS A 17 15.85 19.38 5.38
CA HIS A 17 14.76 18.51 5.77
C HIS A 17 15.26 17.12 6.17
N ASN A 18 14.46 16.39 6.95
CA ASN A 18 14.84 15.07 7.48
C ASN A 18 14.55 13.90 6.52
N GLY A 19 14.54 14.17 5.21
CA GLY A 19 14.20 13.16 4.20
C GLY A 19 12.72 12.78 4.21
N VAL A 20 12.41 11.60 3.65
CA VAL A 20 11.06 11.06 3.53
C VAL A 20 10.89 9.89 4.50
N LEU A 21 9.78 9.87 5.23
CA LEU A 21 9.40 8.71 6.04
C LEU A 21 8.86 7.58 5.16
N ILE A 22 9.58 6.46 5.11
CA ILE A 22 9.17 5.25 4.37
C ILE A 22 8.29 4.36 5.28
N PRO A 23 7.15 3.85 4.80
CA PRO A 23 6.34 2.88 5.54
C PRO A 23 7.13 1.62 5.92
N PRO A 24 6.75 0.92 7.01
CA PRO A 24 7.35 -0.36 7.34
C PRO A 24 7.11 -1.38 6.23
N LYS A 25 8.03 -2.35 6.12
CA LYS A 25 7.89 -3.47 5.18
C LYS A 25 6.67 -4.33 5.54
N TYR A 26 6.06 -4.93 4.54
CA TYR A 26 4.97 -5.88 4.73
C TYR A 26 5.42 -7.12 5.51
N GLU A 27 4.60 -7.55 6.46
CA GLU A 27 4.80 -8.76 7.24
C GLU A 27 3.99 -9.91 6.61
N ALA A 28 4.69 -10.86 6.00
CA ALA A 28 4.07 -12.02 5.37
C ALA A 28 3.44 -12.95 6.40
N LYS A 29 2.21 -13.38 6.11
CA LYS A 29 1.44 -14.36 6.88
C LYS A 29 1.57 -15.77 6.32
N GLY A 30 2.26 -15.93 5.18
CA GLY A 30 2.48 -17.22 4.53
C GLY A 30 1.25 -17.68 3.75
N LEU A 31 0.50 -16.73 3.16
CA LEU A 31 -0.71 -17.01 2.42
C LEU A 31 -0.41 -17.61 1.05
N ARG A 32 -1.39 -18.33 0.52
CA ARG A 32 -1.29 -19.02 -0.76
C ARG A 32 -2.41 -18.64 -1.72
N VAL A 33 -2.14 -18.85 -3.00
CA VAL A 33 -3.11 -18.73 -4.08
C VAL A 33 -3.08 -19.97 -4.95
N TRP A 34 -4.17 -20.22 -5.66
CA TRP A 34 -4.22 -21.26 -6.67
C TRP A 34 -4.26 -20.62 -8.05
N VAL A 35 -3.27 -20.93 -8.88
CA VAL A 35 -3.21 -20.44 -10.26
C VAL A 35 -3.59 -21.60 -11.18
N ARG A 36 -4.75 -21.52 -11.83
CA ARG A 36 -5.29 -22.59 -12.71
C ARG A 36 -5.26 -23.97 -12.05
N GLY A 37 -5.59 -24.02 -10.75
CA GLY A 37 -5.62 -25.25 -9.94
C GLY A 37 -4.28 -25.69 -9.33
N VAL A 38 -3.18 -24.99 -9.60
CA VAL A 38 -1.86 -25.27 -8.99
C VAL A 38 -1.65 -24.37 -7.78
N GLU A 39 -1.31 -24.96 -6.64
CA GLU A 39 -0.96 -24.23 -5.41
C GLU A 39 0.36 -23.48 -5.60
N VAL A 40 0.35 -22.17 -5.33
CA VAL A 40 1.52 -21.30 -5.35
C VAL A 40 1.70 -20.66 -3.99
N ARG A 41 2.84 -20.91 -3.34
CA ARG A 41 3.27 -20.20 -2.13
C ARG A 41 3.86 -18.85 -2.52
N LEU A 42 3.32 -17.79 -1.93
CA LEU A 42 3.73 -16.43 -2.23
C LEU A 42 4.94 -16.01 -1.38
N THR A 43 5.84 -15.25 -2.00
CA THR A 43 6.85 -14.46 -1.27
C THR A 43 6.19 -13.24 -0.61
N PRO A 44 6.85 -12.56 0.36
CA PRO A 44 6.26 -11.40 1.02
C PRO A 44 5.78 -10.29 0.07
N GLU A 45 6.55 -10.01 -0.99
CA GLU A 45 6.18 -8.99 -1.99
C GLU A 45 4.95 -9.42 -2.81
N GLN A 46 4.90 -10.69 -3.24
CA GLN A 46 3.76 -11.21 -4.00
C GLN A 46 2.49 -11.30 -3.12
N GLU A 47 2.67 -11.66 -1.84
CA GLU A 47 1.58 -11.70 -0.86
C GLU A 47 1.00 -10.30 -0.63
N GLU A 48 1.85 -9.28 -0.48
CA GLU A 48 1.41 -7.89 -0.36
C GLU A 48 0.57 -7.45 -1.57
N MET A 49 1.03 -7.77 -2.79
CA MET A 49 0.28 -7.48 -4.03
C MET A 49 -1.08 -8.18 -4.06
N ALA A 50 -1.12 -9.46 -3.71
CA ALA A 50 -2.34 -10.25 -3.73
C ALA A 50 -3.34 -9.81 -2.64
N VAL A 51 -2.86 -9.41 -1.46
CA VAL A 51 -3.68 -8.78 -0.40
C VAL A 51 -4.22 -7.44 -0.86
N ALA A 52 -3.43 -6.62 -1.54
CA ALA A 52 -3.87 -5.36 -2.10
C ALA A 52 -5.00 -5.55 -3.12
N TRP A 53 -4.89 -6.57 -3.98
CA TRP A 53 -5.96 -6.97 -4.90
C TRP A 53 -7.20 -7.47 -4.18
N ALA A 54 -7.04 -8.38 -3.21
CA ALA A 54 -8.17 -8.94 -2.44
C ALA A 54 -8.97 -7.85 -1.71
N ARG A 55 -8.30 -6.79 -1.22
CA ARG A 55 -8.96 -5.61 -0.61
C ARG A 55 -9.80 -4.79 -1.59
N LYS A 56 -9.62 -4.96 -2.90
CA LYS A 56 -10.42 -4.30 -3.95
C LYS A 56 -11.56 -5.17 -4.46
N ILE A 57 -11.59 -6.47 -4.15
CA ILE A 57 -12.70 -7.35 -4.51
C ILE A 57 -14.00 -6.81 -3.88
N GLY A 58 -15.05 -6.69 -4.69
CA GLY A 58 -16.32 -6.07 -4.29
C GLY A 58 -16.36 -4.54 -4.47
N THR A 59 -15.34 -3.94 -5.10
CA THR A 59 -15.39 -2.56 -5.60
C THR A 59 -15.49 -2.55 -7.13
N PRO A 60 -16.03 -1.48 -7.74
CA PRO A 60 -16.14 -1.38 -9.21
C PRO A 60 -14.79 -1.47 -9.94
N TYR A 61 -13.68 -1.21 -9.25
CA TYR A 61 -12.34 -1.31 -9.83
C TYR A 61 -12.01 -2.72 -10.33
N VAL A 62 -12.46 -3.77 -9.63
CA VAL A 62 -12.15 -5.15 -10.02
C VAL A 62 -12.93 -5.58 -11.26
N GLU A 63 -14.07 -4.94 -11.53
CA GLU A 63 -14.88 -5.17 -12.72
C GLU A 63 -14.33 -4.43 -13.95
N ASP A 64 -13.52 -3.38 -13.76
CA ASP A 64 -12.86 -2.68 -14.86
C ASP A 64 -11.79 -3.59 -15.50
N PRO A 65 -11.96 -3.98 -16.78
CA PRO A 65 -11.01 -4.85 -17.47
C PRO A 65 -9.62 -4.21 -17.60
N VAL A 66 -9.52 -2.87 -17.64
CA VAL A 66 -8.23 -2.17 -17.72
C VAL A 66 -7.49 -2.31 -16.39
N PHE A 67 -8.15 -2.02 -15.27
CA PHE A 67 -7.58 -2.20 -13.94
C PHE A 67 -7.19 -3.65 -13.66
N ALA A 68 -8.10 -4.60 -13.94
CA ALA A 68 -7.84 -6.01 -13.74
C ALA A 68 -6.69 -6.51 -14.62
N GLY A 69 -6.66 -6.12 -15.90
CA GLY A 69 -5.60 -6.48 -16.83
C GLY A 69 -4.24 -5.90 -16.42
N ASN A 70 -4.20 -4.64 -15.98
CA ASN A 70 -2.97 -4.00 -15.52
C ASN A 70 -2.39 -4.70 -14.28
N PHE A 71 -3.24 -5.01 -13.29
CA PHE A 71 -2.82 -5.72 -12.10
C PHE A 71 -2.24 -7.10 -12.46
N HIS A 72 -2.98 -7.92 -13.22
CA HIS A 72 -2.55 -9.28 -13.53
C HIS A 72 -1.30 -9.32 -14.42
N ARG A 73 -1.08 -8.32 -15.26
CA ARG A 73 0.17 -8.16 -16.01
C ARG A 73 1.37 -7.96 -15.09
N ASP A 74 1.26 -7.09 -14.09
CA ASP A 74 2.37 -6.84 -13.16
C ASP A 74 2.53 -7.97 -12.15
N PHE A 75 1.43 -8.59 -11.73
CA PHE A 75 1.45 -9.78 -10.91
C PHE A 75 2.10 -10.97 -11.63
N SER A 76 1.85 -11.13 -12.94
CA SER A 76 2.50 -12.15 -13.78
C SER A 76 4.02 -12.02 -13.75
N LYS A 77 4.54 -10.78 -13.91
CA LYS A 77 5.98 -10.52 -13.87
C LYS A 77 6.58 -10.92 -12.53
N LYS A 78 5.86 -10.69 -11.43
CA LYS A 78 6.31 -10.99 -10.07
C LYS A 78 6.22 -12.48 -9.74
N LEU A 79 5.21 -13.18 -10.24
CA LEU A 79 5.09 -14.63 -10.11
C LEU A 79 6.05 -15.39 -11.03
N GLY A 80 6.49 -14.77 -12.13
CA GLY A 80 7.25 -15.46 -13.18
C GLY A 80 6.39 -16.37 -14.06
N ILE A 81 5.06 -16.22 -13.98
CA ILE A 81 4.08 -17.02 -14.71
C ILE A 81 3.02 -16.07 -15.27
N GLU A 82 2.64 -16.25 -16.53
CA GLU A 82 1.54 -15.47 -17.11
C GLU A 82 0.21 -15.88 -16.47
N VAL A 83 -0.48 -14.89 -15.89
CA VAL A 83 -1.79 -15.01 -15.28
C VAL A 83 -2.71 -13.93 -15.82
N LYS A 84 -3.95 -14.29 -16.10
CA LYS A 84 -5.02 -13.38 -16.54
C LYS A 84 -6.03 -13.17 -15.41
N PRO A 85 -6.86 -12.11 -15.48
CA PRO A 85 -8.02 -11.99 -14.60
C PRO A 85 -8.87 -13.27 -14.66
N GLY A 86 -9.10 -13.89 -13.50
CA GLY A 86 -9.82 -15.16 -13.38
C GLY A 86 -8.96 -16.42 -13.32
N ASP A 87 -7.66 -16.35 -13.67
CA ASP A 87 -6.75 -17.52 -13.55
C ASP A 87 -6.35 -17.82 -12.10
N VAL A 88 -6.44 -16.81 -11.23
CA VAL A 88 -5.95 -16.87 -9.86
C VAL A 88 -7.12 -16.88 -8.90
N ASP A 89 -7.16 -17.91 -8.07
CA ASP A 89 -8.08 -18.00 -6.95
C ASP A 89 -7.46 -17.32 -5.72
N TYR A 90 -8.08 -16.21 -5.31
CA TYR A 90 -7.70 -15.40 -4.15
C TYR A 90 -8.50 -15.75 -2.88
N SER A 91 -9.27 -16.84 -2.86
CA SER A 91 -10.21 -17.15 -1.77
C SER A 91 -9.55 -17.23 -0.39
N GLU A 92 -8.33 -17.80 -0.29
CA GLU A 92 -7.60 -17.84 0.98
C GLU A 92 -7.25 -16.44 1.50
N ILE A 93 -6.74 -15.58 0.62
CA ILE A 93 -6.37 -14.21 0.94
C ILE A 93 -7.61 -13.37 1.25
N LEU A 94 -8.69 -13.55 0.50
CA LEU A 94 -9.95 -12.85 0.73
C LEU A 94 -10.54 -13.20 2.10
N ARG A 95 -10.49 -14.47 2.52
CA ARG A 95 -10.90 -14.88 3.87
C ARG A 95 -10.09 -14.17 4.95
N GLU A 96 -8.77 -14.05 4.77
CA GLU A 96 -7.91 -13.34 5.72
C GLU A 96 -8.27 -11.85 5.81
N VAL A 97 -8.45 -11.20 4.67
CA VAL A 97 -8.85 -9.78 4.60
C VAL A 97 -10.22 -9.54 5.24
N MET A 98 -11.18 -10.44 5.00
CA MET A 98 -12.51 -10.36 5.61
C MET A 98 -12.45 -10.56 7.13
N ARG A 99 -11.65 -11.52 7.61
CA ARG A 99 -11.41 -11.75 9.04
C ARG A 99 -10.80 -10.51 9.72
N GLU A 100 -9.81 -9.87 9.10
CA GLU A 100 -9.26 -8.60 9.60
C GLU A 100 -10.32 -7.50 9.66
N ARG A 101 -11.19 -7.41 8.65
CA ARG A 101 -12.26 -6.41 8.57
C ARG A 101 -13.30 -6.63 9.65
N GLU A 102 -13.72 -7.87 9.87
CA GLU A 102 -14.67 -8.26 10.92
C GLU A 102 -14.10 -7.99 12.30
N TYR A 103 -12.84 -8.38 12.55
CA TYR A 103 -12.14 -8.07 13.80
C TYR A 103 -12.09 -6.56 14.07
N ARG A 104 -11.77 -5.75 13.05
CA ARG A 104 -11.80 -4.28 13.19
C ARG A 104 -13.20 -3.74 13.44
N ALA A 105 -14.23 -4.38 12.89
CA ALA A 105 -15.62 -4.01 13.11
C ALA A 105 -16.14 -4.45 14.48
N SER A 106 -15.58 -5.50 15.09
CA SER A 106 -15.95 -5.99 16.42
C SER A 106 -15.31 -5.20 17.56
N LEU A 107 -14.33 -4.33 17.28
CA LEU A 107 -13.71 -3.48 18.30
C LEU A 107 -14.75 -2.62 19.04
N THR A 108 -14.63 -2.58 20.36
CA THR A 108 -15.47 -1.74 21.22
C THR A 108 -15.19 -0.25 21.01
N ARG A 109 -16.10 0.61 21.48
CA ARG A 109 -15.91 2.07 21.41
C ARG A 109 -14.64 2.52 22.15
N GLU A 110 -14.34 1.92 23.29
CA GLU A 110 -13.15 2.22 24.09
C GLU A 110 -11.86 1.82 23.38
N GLU A 111 -11.80 0.61 22.82
CA GLU A 111 -10.64 0.15 22.04
C GLU A 111 -10.41 1.01 20.81
N ARG A 112 -11.48 1.36 20.07
CA ARG A 112 -11.38 2.27 18.92
C ARG A 112 -10.85 3.64 19.33
N LYS A 113 -11.29 4.18 20.48
CA LYS A 113 -10.81 5.45 21.01
C LYS A 113 -9.32 5.38 21.34
N ARG A 114 -8.88 4.34 22.07
CA ARG A 114 -7.46 4.12 22.38
C ARG A 114 -6.59 4.05 21.13
N LEU A 115 -6.99 3.25 20.14
CA LEU A 115 -6.28 3.12 18.87
C LEU A 115 -6.23 4.43 18.07
N ALA A 116 -7.27 5.25 18.12
CA ALA A 116 -7.30 6.54 17.45
C ALA A 116 -6.35 7.56 18.11
N GLU A 117 -6.32 7.60 19.44
CA GLU A 117 -5.40 8.44 20.22
C GLU A 117 -3.94 8.06 19.98
N GLU A 118 -3.63 6.76 19.99
CA GLU A 118 -2.28 6.27 19.69
C GLU A 118 -1.84 6.63 18.26
N ARG A 119 -2.70 6.42 17.25
CA ARG A 119 -2.42 6.83 15.86
C ARG A 119 -2.22 8.33 15.75
N ARG A 120 -2.93 9.12 16.56
CA ARG A 120 -2.78 10.58 16.57
C ARG A 120 -1.43 10.99 17.12
N ARG A 121 -1.02 10.43 18.27
CA ARG A 121 0.29 10.69 18.88
C ARG A 121 1.43 10.37 17.92
N ILE A 122 1.42 9.17 17.33
CA ILE A 122 2.45 8.74 16.36
C ILE A 122 2.51 9.68 15.14
N ARG A 123 1.36 10.18 14.68
CA ARG A 123 1.31 11.10 13.53
C ARG A 123 1.88 12.48 13.88
N GLU A 124 1.59 12.99 15.07
CA GLU A 124 2.12 14.26 15.55
C GLU A 124 3.65 14.18 15.71
N GLU A 125 4.18 13.13 16.35
CA GLU A 125 5.62 12.86 16.47
C GLU A 125 6.32 12.80 15.09
N ARG A 126 5.72 12.08 14.13
CA ARG A 126 6.26 11.98 12.76
C ARG A 126 6.19 13.31 12.01
N LYS A 127 5.16 14.13 12.26
CA LYS A 127 5.02 15.44 11.61
C LYS A 127 6.07 16.41 12.13
N GLU A 128 6.36 16.40 13.42
CA GLU A 128 7.43 17.23 14.00
C GLU A 128 8.79 16.88 13.40
N LEU A 129 9.06 15.59 13.19
CA LEU A 129 10.33 15.12 12.63
C LEU A 129 10.44 15.28 11.11
N TYR A 130 9.41 14.94 10.34
CA TYR A 130 9.50 14.81 8.87
C TYR A 130 8.59 15.78 8.10
N GLY A 131 7.85 16.64 8.79
CA GLY A 131 6.83 17.51 8.19
C GLY A 131 7.30 18.93 7.86
N TYR A 132 8.55 19.27 8.15
CA TYR A 132 9.12 20.61 8.01
C TYR A 132 10.50 20.55 7.34
N ALA A 133 10.89 21.65 6.67
CA ALA A 133 12.12 21.82 5.90
C ALA A 133 12.63 23.27 6.02
#